data_AF-A0A956X3J8-F1
#
_entry.id   AF-A0A956X3J8-F1
#
_cell.length_a   1.000
_cell.length_b   1.000
_cell.length_c   1.000
_cell.angle_alpha   90.00
_cell.angle_beta   90.00
_cell.angle_gamma   90.00
#
_symmetry.space_group_name_H-M   'P 1'
#
loop_
_entity.id
_entity.type
_entity.pdbx_description
1 polymer ?
#
loop_
_entity_poly.entity_id
_entity_poly.type
_entity_poly.pdbx_seq_one_letter_code
_entity_poly.pdbx_strand_id
1 'polypeptide(L)'
;MSAMRRAAIYKLASAAHEMDLEVMSGVLQQAENGRWQIGERDLLAWLEKHQGEELVLVLGSLADERVVEVRVCRTCGREYMDLECPYCRANRVRLRGRA
;
A
#
# COMPACT_ATOMS: atom_id res chain seq x y z
N MET A 1 -17.43 2.92 3.36
CA MET A 1 -16.30 3.64 2.72
C MET A 1 -14.93 3.15 3.19
N SER A 2 -14.74 2.77 4.47
CA SER A 2 -13.47 2.19 4.96
C SER A 2 -12.99 0.95 4.18
N ALA A 3 -13.92 0.12 3.70
CA ALA A 3 -13.60 -1.08 2.91
C ALA A 3 -12.81 -0.79 1.62
N MET A 4 -13.10 0.31 0.91
CA MET A 4 -12.39 0.66 -0.34
C MET A 4 -10.98 1.15 -0.07
N ARG A 5 -10.80 1.97 0.97
CA ARG A 5 -9.47 2.45 1.36
C ARG A 5 -8.58 1.32 1.87
N ARG A 6 -9.16 0.42 2.66
CA ARG A 6 -8.50 -0.82 3.09
C ARG A 6 -8.08 -1.68 1.90
N ALA A 7 -8.95 -1.83 0.89
CA ALA A 7 -8.60 -2.55 -0.35
C ALA A 7 -7.45 -1.88 -1.12
N ALA A 8 -7.43 -0.54 -1.20
CA ALA A 8 -6.34 0.20 -1.84
C ALA A 8 -4.99 0.01 -1.11
N ILE A 9 -4.98 0.03 0.22
CA ILE A 9 -3.77 -0.23 1.03
C ILE A 9 -3.26 -1.65 0.81
N TYR A 10 -4.15 -2.66 0.78
CA TYR A 10 -3.73 -4.03 0.49
C TYR A 10 -3.21 -4.21 -0.94
N LYS A 11 -3.78 -3.49 -1.92
CA LYS A 11 -3.27 -3.48 -3.29
C LYS A 11 -1.85 -2.91 -3.36
N LEU A 12 -1.54 -1.86 -2.59
CA LEU A 12 -0.18 -1.33 -2.47
C LEU A 12 0.78 -2.35 -1.84
N ALA A 13 0.36 -3.02 -0.76
CA ALA A 13 1.15 -4.08 -0.13
C ALA A 13 1.46 -5.23 -1.10
N SER A 14 0.46 -5.65 -1.90
CA SER A 14 0.65 -6.69 -2.92
C SER A 14 1.64 -6.25 -4.00
N ALA A 15 1.53 -5.01 -4.49
CA ALA A 15 2.44 -4.48 -5.50
C ALA A 15 3.88 -4.36 -4.97
N ALA A 16 4.05 -3.98 -3.69
CA ALA A 16 5.36 -3.95 -3.05
C ALA A 16 5.99 -5.36 -2.99
N HIS A 17 5.21 -6.39 -2.65
CA HIS A 17 5.69 -7.77 -2.69
C HIS A 17 6.08 -8.24 -4.10
N GLU A 18 5.34 -7.85 -5.14
CA GLU A 18 5.70 -8.14 -6.54
C GLU A 18 7.01 -7.48 -6.99
N MET A 19 7.46 -6.45 -6.27
CA MET A 19 8.71 -5.73 -6.51
C MET A 19 9.85 -6.19 -5.57
N ASP A 20 9.68 -7.34 -4.91
CA ASP A 20 10.63 -7.88 -3.92
C ASP A 20 10.90 -6.93 -2.73
N LEU A 21 9.93 -6.05 -2.41
CA LEU A 21 10.01 -5.18 -1.25
C LEU A 21 9.43 -5.86 0.00
N GLU A 22 9.96 -5.47 1.17
CA GLU A 22 9.48 -5.95 2.45
C GLU A 22 8.27 -5.13 2.95
N VAL A 23 7.21 -5.83 3.36
CA VAL A 23 6.00 -5.20 3.94
C VAL A 23 5.72 -5.81 5.32
N MET A 24 5.35 -4.96 6.27
CA MET A 24 4.76 -5.35 7.56
C MET A 24 3.30 -4.91 7.62
N SER A 25 2.39 -5.82 7.95
CA SER A 25 0.96 -5.52 8.11
C SER A 25 0.41 -6.20 9.36
N GLY A 26 -0.37 -5.46 10.16
CA GLY A 26 -0.93 -5.95 11.40
C GLY A 26 -1.35 -4.80 12.30
N VAL A 27 -1.73 -5.14 13.53
CA VAL A 27 -1.98 -4.14 14.58
C VAL A 27 -0.64 -3.74 15.20
N LEU A 28 -0.36 -2.44 15.28
CA LEU A 28 0.79 -1.92 16.01
C LEU A 28 0.48 -2.01 17.51
N GLN A 29 1.33 -2.71 18.24
CA GLN A 29 1.21 -2.86 19.69
C GLN A 29 2.59 -2.85 20.34
N GLN A 30 2.63 -2.46 21.60
CA GLN A 30 3.82 -2.60 22.42
C GLN A 30 3.69 -3.89 23.23
N ALA A 31 4.66 -4.79 23.09
CA ALA A 31 4.74 -6.01 23.88
C ALA A 31 5.10 -5.68 25.35
N GLU A 32 4.89 -6.63 26.26
CA GLU A 32 5.18 -6.46 27.69
C GLU A 32 6.64 -6.09 27.98
N ASN A 33 7.57 -6.51 27.12
CA ASN A 33 9.00 -6.17 27.20
C ASN A 33 9.33 -4.77 26.66
N GLY A 34 8.33 -3.96 26.30
CA GLY A 34 8.49 -2.60 25.77
C GLY A 34 8.81 -2.50 24.28
N ARG A 35 8.97 -3.63 23.57
CA ARG A 35 9.27 -3.63 22.13
C ARG A 35 8.02 -3.42 21.29
N TRP A 36 8.16 -2.69 20.19
CA TRP A 36 7.07 -2.48 19.23
C TRP A 36 6.95 -3.65 18.27
N GLN A 37 5.72 -4.13 18.07
CA GLN A 37 5.39 -5.21 17.16
C GLN A 37 4.24 -4.79 16.24
N ILE A 38 4.28 -5.27 14.99
CA ILE A 38 3.16 -5.17 14.05
C ILE A 38 2.68 -6.61 13.79
N GLY A 39 1.51 -6.96 14.31
CA GLY A 39 1.12 -8.37 14.45
C GLY A 39 2.13 -9.11 15.34
N GLU A 40 2.63 -10.25 14.88
CA GLU A 40 3.63 -11.07 15.59
C GLU A 40 5.09 -10.69 15.24
N ARG A 41 5.30 -9.65 14.43
CA ARG A 41 6.63 -9.27 13.93
C ARG A 41 7.18 -8.09 14.72
N ASP A 42 8.40 -8.24 15.21
CA ASP A 42 9.11 -7.16 15.89
C ASP A 42 9.60 -6.09 14.91
N LEU A 43 9.22 -4.83 15.17
CA LEU A 43 9.51 -3.70 14.29
C LEU A 43 10.98 -3.31 14.34
N LEU A 44 11.60 -3.31 15.53
CA LEU A 44 12.98 -2.87 15.69
C LEU A 44 13.94 -3.87 15.04
N ALA A 45 13.74 -5.17 15.29
CA ALA A 45 14.54 -6.22 14.65
C ALA A 45 14.38 -6.25 13.13
N TRP A 46 13.23 -5.80 12.62
CA TRP A 46 13.04 -5.64 11.17
C TRP A 46 13.86 -4.47 10.62
N LEU A 47 13.85 -3.31 11.29
CA LEU A 47 14.64 -2.13 10.90
C LEU A 47 16.16 -2.34 11.06
N GLU A 48 16.60 -3.08 12.07
CA GLU A 48 18.02 -3.38 12.32
C GLU A 48 18.70 -4.08 11.13
N LYS A 49 17.94 -4.86 10.34
CA LYS A 49 18.45 -5.52 9.12
C LYS A 49 18.90 -4.54 8.04
N HIS A 50 18.35 -3.33 8.06
CA HIS A 50 18.58 -2.29 7.07
C HIS A 50 19.44 -1.14 7.62
N GLN A 51 20.20 -1.39 8.69
CA GLN A 51 21.02 -0.36 9.31
C GLN A 51 22.06 0.19 8.31
N GLY A 52 22.02 1.50 8.11
CA GLY A 52 22.93 2.20 7.19
C GLY A 52 22.43 2.32 5.75
N GLU A 53 21.22 1.82 5.46
CA GLU A 53 20.57 1.97 4.16
C GLU A 53 19.70 3.24 4.10
N GLU A 54 19.54 3.82 2.91
CA GLU A 54 18.54 4.85 2.65
C GLU A 54 17.22 4.16 2.28
N LEU A 55 16.17 4.41 3.06
CA LEU A 55 14.91 3.66 2.98
C LEU A 55 13.71 4.59 2.76
N VAL A 56 12.71 4.10 2.02
CA VAL A 56 11.37 4.67 1.98
C VAL A 56 10.44 3.80 2.80
N LEU A 57 9.87 4.35 3.87
CA LEU A 57 8.86 3.67 4.70
C LEU A 57 7.47 4.25 4.45
N VAL A 58 6.51 3.39 4.09
CA VAL A 58 5.11 3.78 3.87
C VAL A 58 4.24 3.17 4.97
N LEU A 59 3.55 4.04 5.72
CA LEU A 59 2.64 3.64 6.81
C LEU A 59 1.21 4.08 6.47
N GLY A 60 0.26 3.15 6.59
CA GLY A 60 -1.16 3.41 6.34
C GLY A 60 -2.04 2.75 7.38
N SER A 61 -2.88 3.54 8.07
CA SER A 61 -3.88 2.99 8.99
C SER A 61 -5.02 2.34 8.21
N LEU A 62 -5.29 1.07 8.52
CA LEU A 62 -6.43 0.31 7.98
C LEU A 62 -7.77 0.70 8.61
N ALA A 63 -7.75 1.39 9.76
CA ALA A 63 -8.93 1.91 10.45
C ALA A 63 -9.30 3.33 10.01
N ASP A 64 -8.44 3.99 9.24
CA ASP A 64 -8.67 5.37 8.81
C ASP A 64 -9.73 5.44 7.71
N GLU A 65 -10.82 6.13 8.03
CA GLU A 65 -12.05 6.23 7.26
C GLU A 65 -12.10 7.43 6.31
N ARG A 66 -11.01 8.18 6.17
CA ARG A 66 -10.95 9.30 5.21
C ARG A 66 -11.41 8.85 3.83
N VAL A 67 -12.25 9.68 3.22
CA VAL A 67 -12.81 9.40 1.89
C VAL A 67 -11.67 9.33 0.88
N VAL A 68 -11.69 8.30 0.04
CA VAL A 68 -10.76 8.22 -1.09
C VAL A 68 -11.19 9.26 -2.12
N GLU A 69 -10.30 10.19 -2.46
CA GLU A 69 -10.62 11.24 -3.43
C GLU A 69 -10.92 10.64 -4.81
N VAL A 70 -12.07 11.03 -5.35
CA VAL A 70 -12.46 10.73 -6.73
C VAL A 70 -11.72 11.66 -7.67
N ARG A 71 -11.04 11.08 -8.66
CA ARG A 71 -10.29 11.78 -9.69
C ARG A 71 -10.95 11.57 -11.05
N VAL A 72 -10.91 12.59 -11.90
CA VAL A 72 -11.37 12.47 -13.30
C VAL A 72 -10.18 12.20 -14.20
N CYS A 73 -10.25 11.12 -15.00
CA CYS A 73 -9.18 10.76 -15.92
C CYS A 73 -9.06 11.78 -17.05
N ARG A 74 -7.88 12.40 -17.19
CA ARG A 74 -7.60 13.34 -18.28
C ARG A 74 -7.57 12.72 -19.68
N THR A 75 -7.48 11.38 -19.77
CA THR A 75 -7.46 10.67 -21.06
C THR A 75 -8.84 10.24 -21.52
N CYS A 76 -9.70 9.73 -20.63
CA CYS A 76 -11.00 9.18 -21.01
C CYS A 76 -12.21 9.83 -20.33
N GLY A 77 -12.00 10.83 -19.48
CA GLY A 77 -13.06 11.57 -18.79
C GLY A 77 -13.79 10.81 -17.68
N ARG A 78 -13.45 9.53 -17.43
CA ARG A 78 -14.11 8.74 -16.39
C ARG A 78 -13.57 9.05 -15.00
N GLU A 79 -14.47 9.01 -14.02
CA GLU A 79 -14.13 9.03 -12.61
C GLU A 79 -13.44 7.72 -12.19
N TYR A 80 -12.44 7.84 -11.33
CA TYR A 80 -11.71 6.71 -10.75
C TYR A 80 -11.10 7.09 -9.40
N MET A 81 -10.81 6.08 -8.57
CA MET A 81 -10.20 6.26 -7.25
C MET A 81 -8.84 5.55 -7.10
N ASP A 82 -8.52 4.64 -8.03
CA ASP A 82 -7.23 3.93 -8.09
C ASP A 82 -6.04 4.89 -8.32
N LEU A 83 -4.81 4.36 -8.18
CA LEU A 83 -3.57 5.08 -8.50
C LEU A 83 -3.54 5.57 -9.96
N GLU A 84 -4.10 4.78 -10.87
CA GLU A 84 -4.26 5.13 -12.28
C GLU A 84 -5.65 4.72 -12.80
N CYS A 85 -6.10 5.35 -13.89
CA CYS A 85 -7.41 5.06 -14.46
C CYS A 85 -7.49 3.58 -14.90
N PRO A 86 -8.36 2.75 -14.29
CA PRO A 86 -8.38 1.31 -14.54
C PRO A 86 -8.79 0.98 -15.98
N TYR A 87 -9.65 1.81 -16.58
CA TYR A 87 -10.08 1.65 -17.97
C TYR A 87 -8.94 1.93 -18.96
N CYS A 88 -8.20 3.03 -18.76
CA CYS A 88 -7.07 3.35 -19.63
C CYS A 88 -5.92 2.36 -19.44
N ARG A 89 -5.68 1.88 -18.22
CA ARG A 89 -4.73 0.80 -17.93
C ARG A 89 -5.12 -0.48 -18.68
N ALA A 90 -6.34 -0.96 -18.52
CA ALA A 90 -6.81 -2.19 -19.17
C ALA A 90 -6.68 -2.09 -20.70
N ASN A 91 -7.03 -0.93 -21.28
CA ASN A 91 -6.83 -0.69 -22.71
C ASN A 91 -5.36 -0.71 -23.11
N ARG A 92 -4.45 -0.09 -22.35
CA ARG A 92 -3.01 -0.15 -22.63
C ARG A 92 -2.48 -1.57 -22.57
N VAL A 93 -2.84 -2.35 -21.55
CA VAL A 93 -2.44 -3.76 -21.43
C VAL A 93 -2.94 -4.56 -22.62
N ARG A 94 -4.22 -4.40 -23.01
CA ARG A 94 -4.82 -5.07 -24.16
C ARG A 94 -4.14 -4.73 -25.48
N LEU A 95 -3.76 -3.46 -25.66
CA LEU A 95 -3.22 -2.96 -26.93
C LEU A 95 -1.71 -3.11 -27.07
N ARG A 96 -0.96 -3.10 -25.96
CA ARG A 96 0.50 -2.99 -25.97
C ARG A 96 1.25 -4.11 -25.25
N GLY A 97 0.55 -4.99 -24.53
CA GLY A 97 1.18 -6.10 -23.81
C GLY A 97 2.03 -5.59 -22.64
N ARG A 98 1.41 -5.57 -21.45
CA ARG A 98 1.91 -5.09 -20.14
C ARG A 98 1.97 -3.58 -19.94
N ALA A 99 1.57 -3.19 -18.74
CA ALA A 99 1.76 -1.90 -18.08
C ALA A 99 2.17 -2.22 -16.63
#